data_AF-A0A9Q5SHT9-F1
#
_entry.id   AF-A0A9Q5SHT9-F1
#
_cell.length_a   1.000
_cell.length_b   1.000
_cell.length_c   1.000
_cell.angle_alpha   90.00
_cell.angle_beta   90.00
_cell.angle_gamma   90.00
#
_symmetry.space_group_name_H-M   'P 1'
#
loop_
_entity.id
_entity.type
_entity.pdbx_description
1 polymer ?
#
loop_
_entity_poly.entity_id
_entity_poly.type
_entity_poly.pdbx_seq_one_letter_code
_entity_poly.pdbx_strand_id
1 'polypeptide(L)'
;MHVFYKIDIDMKTNRTLEKPYEIHLEIHYFNKEFQMRIQNLVEKYRPAFEIKSKNLIVKKFTKNKIKLKLVSYRNKQYKAVMTGNDSCLYNLNYFNFQSGHFSFSERNEAEEAMYKIKETIKETLNKEALLFQQIF
;
A
#
# COMPACT_ATOMS: atom_id res chain seq x y z
N MET A 1 -17.49 -6.91 17.08
CA MET A 1 -16.55 -6.15 16.23
C MET A 1 -17.33 -5.64 15.03
N HIS A 2 -17.58 -4.33 14.92
CA HIS A 2 -18.24 -3.79 13.72
C HIS A 2 -17.30 -3.92 12.52
N VAL A 3 -17.77 -4.53 11.45
CA VAL A 3 -17.04 -4.64 10.19
C VAL A 3 -17.35 -3.38 9.38
N PHE A 4 -16.36 -2.49 9.20
CA PHE A 4 -16.55 -1.25 8.46
C PHE A 4 -16.15 -1.33 6.99
N TYR A 5 -15.41 -2.37 6.60
CA TYR A 5 -14.86 -2.51 5.26
C TYR A 5 -14.57 -3.97 4.90
N LYS A 6 -14.38 -4.23 3.61
CA LYS A 6 -13.86 -5.46 3.03
C LYS A 6 -12.76 -5.10 2.04
N ILE A 7 -11.69 -5.88 2.02
CA ILE A 7 -10.59 -5.74 1.06
C ILE A 7 -10.68 -6.91 0.10
N ASP A 8 -10.94 -6.60 -1.17
CA ASP A 8 -10.84 -7.53 -2.28
C ASP A 8 -9.51 -7.29 -2.98
N ILE A 9 -8.74 -8.37 -3.18
CA ILE A 9 -7.43 -8.31 -3.81
C ILE A 9 -7.23 -9.57 -4.62
N ASP A 10 -6.87 -9.39 -5.88
CA ASP A 10 -6.63 -10.46 -6.83
C ASP A 10 -5.37 -10.18 -7.66
N MET A 11 -4.78 -11.27 -8.16
CA MET A 11 -3.66 -11.23 -9.06
C MET A 11 -4.08 -11.81 -10.41
N LYS A 12 -3.96 -11.00 -11.47
CA LYS A 12 -4.17 -11.41 -12.85
C LYS A 12 -2.83 -11.54 -13.55
N THR A 13 -2.78 -12.40 -14.57
CA THR A 13 -1.59 -12.58 -15.40
C THR A 13 -1.89 -12.16 -16.82
N ASN A 14 -1.25 -11.09 -17.28
CA ASN A 14 -1.30 -10.61 -18.65
C ASN A 14 0.04 -10.83 -19.35
N ARG A 15 0.15 -11.95 -20.08
CA ARG A 15 1.42 -12.39 -20.70
C ARG A 15 1.90 -11.51 -21.85
N THR A 16 1.10 -10.55 -22.31
CA THR A 16 1.50 -9.63 -23.40
C THR A 16 2.24 -8.40 -22.89
N LEU A 17 2.34 -8.21 -21.56
CA LEU A 17 3.00 -7.06 -20.94
C LEU A 17 4.39 -7.42 -20.40
N GLU A 18 5.29 -6.42 -20.36
CA GLU A 18 6.62 -6.54 -19.76
C GLU A 18 6.57 -6.87 -18.26
N LYS A 19 5.50 -6.43 -17.58
CA LYS A 19 5.18 -6.75 -16.19
C LYS A 19 3.88 -7.55 -16.16
N PRO A 20 3.95 -8.87 -16.38
CA PRO A 20 2.76 -9.66 -16.66
C PRO A 20 1.93 -9.98 -15.41
N TYR A 21 2.44 -9.75 -14.20
CA TYR A 21 1.70 -10.05 -12.96
C TYR A 21 1.10 -8.77 -12.40
N GLU A 22 -0.21 -8.63 -12.55
CA GLU A 22 -0.98 -7.45 -12.17
C GLU A 22 -1.78 -7.75 -10.91
N ILE A 23 -1.59 -6.93 -9.88
CA ILE A 23 -2.37 -6.98 -8.65
C ILE A 23 -3.42 -5.88 -8.74
N HIS A 24 -4.68 -6.29 -8.61
CA HIS A 24 -5.81 -5.38 -8.45
C HIS A 24 -6.29 -5.46 -7.01
N LEU A 25 -6.57 -4.30 -6.44
CA LEU A 25 -7.10 -4.17 -5.10
C LEU A 25 -8.27 -3.20 -5.13
N GLU A 26 -9.33 -3.57 -4.41
CA GLU A 26 -10.49 -2.75 -4.16
C GLU A 26 -10.88 -2.83 -2.68
N ILE A 27 -11.29 -1.70 -2.12
CA ILE A 27 -11.75 -1.60 -0.74
C ILE A 27 -13.21 -1.16 -0.74
N HIS A 28 -14.08 -2.04 -0.28
CA HIS A 28 -15.49 -1.78 -0.13
C HIS A 28 -15.78 -1.33 1.30
N TYR A 29 -16.32 -0.13 1.46
CA TYR A 29 -16.70 0.41 2.76
C TYR A 29 -18.18 0.16 3.03
N PHE A 30 -18.49 -0.35 4.23
CA PHE A 30 -19.86 -0.59 4.68
C PHE A 30 -20.42 0.56 5.52
N ASN A 31 -19.56 1.49 5.94
CA ASN A 31 -19.94 2.68 6.69
C ASN A 31 -19.39 3.94 6.01
N LYS A 32 -20.29 4.87 5.66
CA LYS A 32 -19.96 6.09 4.90
C LYS A 32 -19.16 7.10 5.73
N GLU A 33 -19.41 7.22 7.03
CA GLU A 33 -18.67 8.13 7.92
C GLU A 33 -17.23 7.66 8.09
N PHE A 34 -17.03 6.35 8.27
CA PHE A 34 -15.72 5.74 8.29
C PHE A 34 -15.00 5.93 6.95
N GLN A 35 -15.68 5.73 5.82
CA GLN A 35 -15.11 6.01 4.50
C GLN A 35 -14.65 7.48 4.37
N MET A 36 -15.50 8.44 4.75
CA MET A 36 -15.15 9.87 4.72
C MET A 36 -13.94 10.18 5.61
N ARG A 37 -13.88 9.58 6.81
CA ARG A 37 -12.70 9.70 7.68
C ARG A 37 -11.43 9.23 6.98
N ILE A 38 -11.46 8.06 6.34
CA ILE A 38 -10.28 7.55 5.61
C ILE A 38 -9.91 8.49 4.46
N GLN A 39 -10.88 9.00 3.70
CA GLN A 39 -10.61 9.93 2.60
C GLN A 39 -9.98 11.24 3.09
N ASN A 40 -10.44 11.78 4.24
CA ASN A 40 -9.80 12.94 4.85
C ASN A 40 -8.32 12.67 5.23
N LEU A 41 -8.01 11.46 5.70
CA LEU A 41 -6.62 11.06 5.98
C LEU A 41 -5.80 10.92 4.69
N VAL A 42 -6.41 10.38 3.62
CA VAL A 42 -5.78 10.24 2.31
C VAL A 42 -5.40 11.62 1.74
N GLU A 43 -6.31 12.59 1.80
CA GLU A 43 -6.03 13.96 1.35
C GLU A 43 -4.93 14.63 2.18
N LYS A 44 -4.99 14.45 3.50
CA LYS A 44 -4.05 15.06 4.44
C LYS A 44 -2.63 14.51 4.29
N TYR A 45 -2.48 13.19 4.15
CA TYR A 45 -1.16 12.54 4.21
C TYR A 45 -0.63 12.07 2.85
N ARG A 46 -1.50 11.95 1.84
CA ARG A 46 -1.18 11.36 0.53
C ARG A 46 -0.44 10.03 0.70
N PRO A 47 -1.14 8.98 1.15
CA PRO A 47 -0.51 7.69 1.39
C PRO A 47 0.15 7.16 0.12
N ALA A 48 1.30 6.54 0.29
CA ALA A 48 2.01 5.87 -0.78
C ALA A 48 2.67 4.60 -0.26
N PHE A 49 2.72 3.57 -1.10
CA PHE A 49 3.53 2.38 -0.84
C PHE A 49 4.96 2.64 -1.30
N GLU A 50 5.87 2.63 -0.34
CA GLU A 50 7.32 2.58 -0.60
C GLU A 50 7.71 1.12 -0.84
N ILE A 51 8.03 0.80 -2.09
CA ILE A 51 8.42 -0.55 -2.52
C ILE A 51 9.91 -0.57 -2.79
N LYS A 52 10.67 -1.35 -2.01
CA LYS A 52 12.11 -1.52 -2.20
C LYS A 52 12.43 -2.98 -2.51
N SER A 53 13.06 -3.21 -3.65
CA SER A 53 13.74 -4.47 -3.91
C SER A 53 14.90 -4.62 -2.94
N LYS A 54 15.06 -5.78 -2.32
CA LYS A 54 16.32 -6.08 -1.63
C LYS A 54 17.44 -6.24 -2.67
N ASN A 55 18.68 -5.93 -2.28
CA ASN A 55 19.84 -6.07 -3.15
C ASN A 55 19.97 -7.52 -3.67
N LEU A 56 20.59 -7.69 -4.84
CA LEU A 56 20.75 -8.98 -5.55
C LEU A 56 21.29 -10.10 -4.65
N ILE A 57 22.30 -9.81 -3.84
CA ILE A 57 22.90 -10.76 -2.89
C ILE A 57 21.81 -11.26 -1.91
N VAL A 58 21.05 -10.35 -1.33
CA VAL A 58 20.00 -10.68 -0.35
C VAL A 58 18.79 -11.37 -1.02
N LYS A 59 18.47 -11.05 -2.28
CA LYS A 59 17.42 -11.74 -3.06
C LYS A 59 17.71 -13.23 -3.22
N LYS A 60 18.98 -13.63 -3.39
CA LYS A 60 19.36 -15.04 -3.59
C LYS A 60 19.20 -15.87 -2.31
N PHE A 61 19.35 -15.26 -1.14
CA PHE A 61 19.35 -15.95 0.15
C PHE A 61 18.09 -15.75 0.99
N THR A 62 17.14 -14.90 0.58
CA THR A 62 15.93 -14.64 1.35
C THR A 62 14.66 -14.92 0.56
N LYS A 63 13.68 -15.59 1.20
CA LYS A 63 12.34 -15.79 0.64
C LYS A 63 11.60 -14.48 0.39
N ASN A 64 11.94 -13.43 1.15
CA ASN A 64 11.33 -12.11 1.03
C ASN A 64 12.15 -11.17 0.15
N LYS A 65 11.79 -11.05 -1.13
CA LYS A 65 12.48 -10.24 -2.14
C LYS A 65 12.14 -8.76 -2.07
N ILE A 66 10.98 -8.41 -1.50
CA ILE A 66 10.47 -7.04 -1.47
C ILE A 66 10.25 -6.53 -0.04
N LYS A 67 10.68 -5.30 0.23
CA LYS A 67 10.29 -4.55 1.43
C LYS A 67 9.23 -3.52 1.04
N LEU A 68 8.05 -3.62 1.63
CA LEU A 68 6.92 -2.76 1.37
C LEU A 68 6.51 -2.04 2.66
N LYS A 69 6.25 -0.74 2.55
CA LYS A 69 5.76 0.08 3.67
C LYS A 69 4.76 1.11 3.17
N LEU A 70 3.69 1.33 3.92
CA LEU A 70 2.80 2.47 3.70
C LEU A 70 3.38 3.70 4.42
N VAL A 71 3.53 4.80 3.69
CA VAL A 71 4.13 6.05 4.18
C VAL A 71 3.30 7.26 3.78
N SER A 72 3.48 8.38 4.47
CA SER A 72 2.93 9.69 4.09
C SER A 72 3.86 10.36 3.08
N TYR A 73 3.39 10.55 1.85
CA TYR A 73 4.15 11.28 0.82
C TYR A 73 4.43 12.72 1.28
N ARG A 74 3.43 13.40 1.87
CA ARG A 74 3.61 14.77 2.36
C ARG A 74 4.72 14.86 3.41
N ASN A 75 4.76 13.91 4.36
CA ASN A 75 5.79 13.90 5.39
C ASN A 75 7.17 13.61 4.79
N LYS A 76 7.25 12.75 3.77
CA LYS A 76 8.50 12.49 3.06
C LYS A 76 9.00 13.70 2.29
N GLN A 77 8.11 14.40 1.59
CA GLN A 77 8.44 15.63 0.86
C GLN A 77 8.96 16.72 1.81
N TYR A 78 8.27 16.91 2.95
CA TYR A 78 8.73 17.83 3.98
C TYR A 78 10.14 17.48 4.49
N LYS A 79 10.41 16.19 4.75
CA LYS A 79 11.75 15.73 5.17
C LYS A 79 12.81 15.93 4.08
N ALA A 80 12.47 15.71 2.81
CA ALA A 80 13.38 15.94 1.69
C ALA A 80 13.85 17.39 1.67
N VAL A 81 12.91 18.33 1.73
CA VAL A 81 13.18 19.77 1.78
C VAL A 81 14.07 20.14 2.97
N MET A 82 13.77 19.60 4.16
CA MET A 82 14.53 19.91 5.38
C MET A 82 15.95 19.34 5.41
N THR A 83 16.20 18.25 4.69
CA THR A 83 17.49 17.54 4.73
C THR A 83 18.30 17.66 3.45
N GLY A 84 17.73 18.23 2.39
CA GLY A 84 18.30 18.25 1.03
C GLY A 84 18.40 16.86 0.39
N ASN A 85 17.80 15.82 0.99
CA ASN A 85 17.92 14.45 0.52
C ASN A 85 16.65 13.98 -0.19
N ASP A 86 16.56 14.28 -1.49
CA ASP A 86 15.45 13.89 -2.35
C ASP A 86 15.36 12.37 -2.59
N SER A 87 16.38 11.60 -2.20
CA SER A 87 16.36 10.13 -2.32
C SER A 87 15.24 9.45 -1.52
N CYS A 88 14.64 10.17 -0.57
CA CYS A 88 13.53 9.65 0.20
C CYS A 88 12.19 9.57 -0.57
N LEU A 89 12.09 10.17 -1.76
CA LEU A 89 10.86 10.24 -2.59
C LEU A 89 10.77 9.18 -3.70
N TYR A 90 11.81 8.36 -3.91
CA TYR A 90 11.78 7.31 -4.94
C TYR A 90 10.93 6.09 -4.55
N ASN A 91 10.41 5.39 -5.57
CA ASN A 91 9.63 4.15 -5.46
C ASN A 91 8.38 4.27 -4.59
N LEU A 92 7.73 5.43 -4.64
CA LEU A 92 6.45 5.68 -3.98
C LEU A 92 5.31 5.47 -4.99
N ASN A 93 4.42 4.53 -4.70
CA ASN A 93 3.19 4.35 -5.46
C ASN A 93 2.02 4.95 -4.68
N TYR A 94 1.37 5.98 -5.23
CA TYR A 94 0.22 6.61 -4.60
C TYR A 94 -0.91 5.60 -4.34
N PHE A 95 -1.57 5.74 -3.19
CA PHE A 95 -2.67 4.88 -2.81
C PHE A 95 -3.76 5.67 -2.11
N ASN A 96 -4.98 5.65 -2.64
CA ASN A 96 -6.11 6.45 -2.16
C ASN A 96 -7.05 5.69 -1.22
N PHE A 97 -6.71 4.46 -0.84
CA PHE A 97 -7.56 3.58 -0.04
C PHE A 97 -8.95 3.31 -0.66
N GLN A 98 -9.09 3.40 -1.98
CA GLN A 98 -10.29 2.93 -2.70
C GLN A 98 -9.92 1.77 -3.60
N SER A 99 -8.91 1.98 -4.43
CA SER A 99 -8.40 0.96 -5.33
C SER A 99 -6.90 1.11 -5.55
N GLY A 100 -6.26 0.04 -6.01
CA GLY A 100 -4.84 0.03 -6.33
C GLY A 100 -4.56 -0.92 -7.47
N HIS A 101 -3.61 -0.52 -8.32
CA HIS A 101 -3.10 -1.36 -9.39
C HIS A 101 -1.57 -1.39 -9.34
N PHE A 102 -0.99 -2.59 -9.29
CA PHE A 102 0.45 -2.78 -9.19
C PHE A 102 0.90 -3.86 -10.15
N SER A 103 1.93 -3.60 -10.95
CA SER A 103 2.46 -4.57 -11.91
C SER A 103 3.87 -5.00 -11.56
N PHE A 104 4.14 -6.30 -11.71
CA PHE A 104 5.41 -6.95 -11.37
C PHE A 104 5.88 -7.84 -12.51
N SER A 105 7.21 -7.97 -12.64
CA SER A 105 7.85 -8.83 -13.63
C SER A 105 7.92 -10.29 -13.18
N GLU A 106 8.07 -10.55 -11.87
CA GLU A 106 8.16 -11.89 -11.31
C GLU A 106 6.91 -12.27 -10.51
N ARG A 107 6.41 -13.50 -10.71
CA ARG A 107 5.24 -14.04 -10.00
C ARG A 107 5.42 -14.02 -8.48
N ASN A 108 6.55 -14.53 -8.00
CA ASN A 108 6.83 -14.64 -6.57
C ASN A 108 6.90 -13.26 -5.91
N GLU A 109 7.41 -12.26 -6.63
CA GLU A 109 7.42 -10.86 -6.18
C GLU A 109 6.00 -10.29 -6.09
N ALA A 110 5.16 -10.58 -7.08
CA ALA A 110 3.75 -10.19 -7.08
C ALA A 110 2.98 -10.82 -5.91
N GLU A 111 3.12 -12.13 -5.69
CA GLU A 111 2.44 -12.84 -4.60
C GLU A 111 2.87 -12.32 -3.21
N GLU A 112 4.17 -12.08 -3.02
CA GLU A 112 4.70 -11.49 -1.78
C GLU A 112 4.17 -10.06 -1.58
N ALA A 113 4.17 -9.24 -2.63
CA ALA A 113 3.66 -7.88 -2.59
C ALA A 113 2.16 -7.86 -2.28
N MET A 114 1.38 -8.74 -2.92
CA MET A 114 -0.07 -8.88 -2.71
C MET A 114 -0.39 -9.12 -1.23
N TYR A 115 0.29 -10.09 -0.62
CA TYR A 115 0.12 -10.41 0.81
C TYR A 115 0.46 -9.20 1.70
N LYS A 116 1.60 -8.55 1.45
CA LYS A 116 2.05 -7.42 2.27
C LYS A 116 1.18 -6.18 2.11
N ILE A 117 0.72 -5.89 0.90
CA ILE A 117 -0.22 -4.80 0.63
C ILE A 117 -1.50 -5.05 1.42
N LYS A 118 -2.08 -6.24 1.30
CA LYS A 118 -3.31 -6.62 2.01
C LYS A 118 -3.19 -6.43 3.51
N GLU A 119 -2.13 -7.00 4.12
CA GLU A 119 -1.92 -6.90 5.56
C GLU A 119 -1.67 -5.45 6.01
N THR A 120 -0.87 -4.68 5.27
CA THR A 120 -0.60 -3.27 5.62
C THR A 120 -1.87 -2.41 5.57
N ILE A 121 -2.72 -2.62 4.57
CA ILE A 121 -4.01 -1.91 4.46
C ILE A 121 -4.92 -2.33 5.61
N LYS A 122 -5.04 -3.63 5.87
CA LYS A 122 -5.88 -4.19 6.93
C LYS A 122 -5.46 -3.67 8.31
N GLU A 123 -4.17 -3.68 8.62
CA GLU A 123 -3.65 -3.11 9.87
C GLU A 123 -3.99 -1.63 10.00
N THR A 124 -3.83 -0.86 8.93
CA THR A 124 -4.12 0.58 8.92
C THR A 124 -5.61 0.86 9.15
N LEU A 125 -6.47 0.18 8.39
CA LEU A 125 -7.92 0.34 8.52
C LEU A 125 -8.45 -0.18 9.85
N ASN A 126 -7.87 -1.25 10.40
CA ASN A 126 -8.23 -1.73 11.74
C ASN A 126 -7.86 -0.73 12.83
N LYS A 127 -6.69 -0.08 12.75
CA LYS A 127 -6.31 0.98 13.69
C LYS A 127 -7.28 2.15 13.62
N GLU A 128 -7.61 2.61 12.42
CA GLU A 128 -8.59 3.69 12.25
C GLU A 128 -10.00 3.27 12.68
N ALA A 129 -10.40 2.03 12.45
CA ALA A 129 -11.68 1.49 12.90
C ALA A 129 -11.81 1.49 14.42
N LEU A 130 -10.73 1.11 15.13
CA LEU A 130 -10.68 1.16 16.59
C LEU A 130 -10.79 2.60 17.11
N LEU A 131 -10.06 3.54 16.50
CA LEU A 131 -10.16 4.95 16.87
C LEU A 131 -11.55 5.52 16.58
N PHE A 132 -12.17 5.11 15.47
CA PHE A 132 -13.53 5.53 15.11
C PHE A 132 -14.57 5.03 16.13
N GLN A 133 -14.47 3.77 16.58
CA GLN A 133 -15.34 3.19 17.61
C GLN A 133 -15.15 3.78 19.02
N GLN A 134 -14.06 4.51 19.27
CA GLN A 134 -13.85 5.17 20.57
C GLN A 134 -14.48 6.57 20.63
N ILE A 135 -14.78 7.14 19.46
CA ILE A 135 -15.37 8.48 19.32
C ILE A 135 -16.90 8.41 19.27
N PHE A 136 -17.46 7.25 18.89
CA PHE A 136 -18.89 6.97 18.73
C PHE A 136 -19.28 5.71 19.50
#